data_AF-A0A8B6CZV1-F1
#
_entry.id   AF-A0A8B6CZV1-F1
#
_cell.length_a   1.000
_cell.length_b   1.000
_cell.length_c   1.000
_cell.angle_alpha   90.00
_cell.angle_beta   90.00
_cell.angle_gamma   90.00
#
_symmetry.space_group_name_H-M   'P 1'
#
loop_
_entity.id
_entity.type
_entity.pdbx_description
1 polymer ?
#
loop_
_entity_poly.entity_id
_entity_poly.type
_entity_poly.pdbx_seq_one_letter_code
_entity_poly.pdbx_strand_id
1 'polypeptide(L)'
;MERECGTYLTENGGILKNKSAWNEIASAVADTRSNLQVDARRVRERTHLLIDQHKKSNADSLKSSGIDEEYGEKETLLDEILSLVEDEEKQKKKNRKRKRKQKKIGEKKLEKEQWKT
;
A
#
# COMPACT_ATOMS: atom_id res chain seq x y z
N MET A 1 3.97 -13.46 -33.21
CA MET A 1 3.51 -14.00 -31.92
C MET A 1 3.51 -12.87 -30.91
N GLU A 2 2.49 -12.03 -30.96
CA GLU A 2 2.28 -10.95 -29.99
C GLU A 2 1.63 -11.58 -28.76
N ARG A 3 2.38 -11.63 -27.65
CA ARG A 3 1.81 -12.12 -26.38
C ARG A 3 0.96 -11.01 -25.80
N GLU A 4 -0.35 -11.18 -25.94
CA GLU A 4 -1.38 -10.43 -25.22
C GLU A 4 -1.01 -10.40 -23.74
N CYS A 5 -0.66 -9.22 -23.23
CA CYS A 5 -0.46 -8.99 -21.81
C CYS A 5 -1.81 -9.15 -21.12
N GLY A 6 -2.12 -10.37 -20.69
CA GLY A 6 -3.35 -10.74 -19.98
C GLY A 6 -3.68 -9.71 -18.91
N THR A 7 -4.83 -9.07 -19.09
CA THR A 7 -5.40 -8.10 -18.15
C THR A 7 -5.88 -8.86 -16.93
N TYR A 8 -5.04 -8.97 -15.91
CA TYR A 8 -5.53 -9.31 -14.58
C TYR A 8 -6.38 -8.12 -14.09
N LEU A 9 -7.70 -8.25 -14.29
CA LEU A 9 -8.70 -7.30 -13.85
C LEU A 9 -8.67 -7.22 -12.32
N THR A 10 -8.13 -6.13 -11.81
CA THR A 10 -8.45 -5.68 -10.44
C THR A 10 -9.87 -5.10 -10.47
N GLU A 11 -10.79 -5.73 -9.73
CA GLU A 11 -12.24 -5.43 -9.67
C GLU A 11 -12.59 -4.02 -9.15
N ASN A 12 -11.58 -3.24 -8.77
CA ASN A 12 -11.75 -1.88 -8.36
C ASN A 12 -11.05 -0.98 -9.38
N GLY A 13 -11.81 -0.53 -10.38
CA GLY A 13 -11.49 0.59 -11.28
C GLY A 13 -11.38 1.93 -10.53
N GLY A 14 -10.69 1.93 -9.39
CA GLY A 14 -10.44 3.08 -8.56
C GLY A 14 -9.33 3.92 -9.17
N ILE A 15 -9.59 5.23 -9.24
CA ILE A 15 -8.62 6.28 -9.55
C ILE A 15 -7.29 5.97 -8.85
N LEU A 16 -6.20 5.96 -9.62
CA LEU A 16 -4.83 5.92 -9.10
C LEU A 16 -4.65 7.11 -8.15
N LYS A 17 -4.73 6.88 -6.83
CA LYS A 17 -4.23 7.85 -5.86
C LYS A 17 -2.75 8.06 -6.20
N ASN A 18 -2.38 9.31 -6.50
CA ASN A 18 -1.03 9.71 -6.92
C ASN A 18 -0.60 9.16 -8.29
N LYS A 19 -1.42 9.36 -9.34
CA LYS A 19 -1.10 8.99 -10.73
C LYS A 19 0.27 9.51 -11.21
N SER A 20 0.67 10.73 -10.83
CA SER A 20 1.97 11.32 -11.21
C SER A 20 3.14 10.48 -10.69
N ALA A 21 3.16 10.19 -9.39
CA ALA A 21 4.24 9.42 -8.77
C ALA A 21 4.39 8.02 -9.38
N TRP A 22 3.26 7.35 -9.68
CA TRP A 22 3.32 6.04 -10.35
C TRP A 22 3.75 6.11 -11.81
N ASN A 23 3.50 7.22 -12.51
CA ASN A 23 4.03 7.46 -13.85
C ASN A 23 5.56 7.68 -13.82
N GLU A 24 6.06 8.41 -12.83
CA GLU A 24 7.50 8.62 -12.62
C GLU A 24 8.21 7.30 -12.37
N ILE A 25 7.66 6.46 -11.48
CA ILE A 25 8.18 5.12 -11.22
C ILE A 25 8.11 4.25 -12.49
N ALA A 26 7.02 4.32 -13.25
CA ALA A 26 6.88 3.56 -14.49
C ALA A 26 7.91 3.97 -15.55
N SER A 27 8.20 5.28 -15.67
CA SER A 27 9.27 5.78 -16.54
C SER A 27 10.62 5.23 -16.12
N ALA A 28 10.96 5.33 -14.82
CA ALA A 28 12.22 4.81 -14.30
C ALA A 28 12.36 3.30 -14.55
N VAL A 29 11.29 2.53 -14.38
CA VAL A 29 11.28 1.09 -14.67
C VAL A 29 11.49 0.82 -16.16
N ALA A 30 10.86 1.59 -17.04
CA ALA A 30 11.07 1.47 -18.49
C ALA A 30 12.52 1.81 -18.89
N ASP A 31 13.13 2.82 -18.26
CA ASP A 31 14.52 3.23 -18.53
C ASP A 31 15.53 2.15 -18.12
N THR A 32 15.27 1.45 -17.01
CA THR A 32 16.14 0.34 -16.57
C THR A 32 16.06 -0.89 -17.48
N ARG A 33 14.97 -1.06 -18.22
CA ARG A 33 14.71 -2.22 -19.08
C ARG A 33 14.14 -1.76 -20.41
N SER A 34 15.04 -1.55 -21.37
CA SER A 34 14.72 -1.05 -22.72
C SER A 34 13.66 -1.83 -23.50
N ASN A 35 13.34 -3.07 -23.10
CA ASN A 35 12.31 -3.90 -23.70
C ASN A 35 10.99 -3.98 -22.91
N LEU A 36 10.85 -3.21 -21.82
CA LEU A 36 9.71 -3.29 -20.92
C LEU A 36 8.82 -2.04 -21.07
N GLN A 37 7.71 -2.18 -21.79
CA GLN A 37 6.65 -1.18 -21.80
C GLN A 37 5.63 -1.48 -20.70
N VAL A 38 5.63 -0.67 -19.64
CA VAL A 38 4.71 -0.82 -18.51
C VAL A 38 4.03 0.50 -18.17
N ASP A 39 2.71 0.46 -18.04
CA ASP A 39 1.95 1.60 -17.56
C ASP A 39 2.03 1.71 -16.02
N ALA A 40 1.87 2.92 -15.50
CA ALA A 40 1.79 3.20 -14.06
C ALA A 40 0.81 2.29 -13.29
N ARG A 41 -0.33 1.94 -13.92
CA ARG A 41 -1.29 1.00 -13.35
C ARG A 41 -0.66 -0.38 -13.12
N ARG A 42 0.02 -0.92 -14.15
CA ARG A 42 0.64 -2.24 -14.11
C ARG A 42 1.76 -2.30 -13.10
N VAL A 43 2.59 -1.25 -13.03
CA VAL A 43 3.67 -1.13 -12.05
C VAL A 43 3.11 -1.18 -10.64
N ARG A 44 2.11 -0.35 -10.33
CA ARG A 44 1.45 -0.35 -9.02
C ARG A 44 0.87 -1.72 -8.66
N GLU A 45 0.12 -2.33 -9.58
CA GLU A 45 -0.49 -3.65 -9.35
C GLU A 45 0.58 -4.71 -9.09
N ARG A 46 1.67 -4.69 -9.86
CA ARG A 46 2.79 -5.61 -9.65
C ARG A 46 3.47 -5.38 -8.31
N THR A 47 3.68 -4.13 -7.90
CA THR A 47 4.25 -3.77 -6.59
C THR A 47 3.38 -4.30 -5.45
N HIS A 48 2.05 -4.13 -5.52
CA HIS A 48 1.15 -4.68 -4.50
C HIS A 48 1.20 -6.20 -4.43
N LEU A 49 1.22 -6.88 -5.58
CA LEU A 49 1.37 -8.34 -5.62
C LEU A 49 2.68 -8.82 -4.99
N LEU A 50 3.78 -8.10 -5.22
CA LEU A 50 5.08 -8.41 -4.61
C LEU A 50 5.02 -8.25 -3.08
N ILE A 51 4.42 -7.18 -2.59
CA ILE A 51 4.24 -6.95 -1.15
C ILE A 51 3.39 -8.07 -0.52
N ASP A 52 2.29 -8.46 -1.16
CA ASP A 52 1.41 -9.50 -0.62
C ASP A 52 2.04 -10.90 -0.66
N GLN A 53 2.84 -11.19 -1.69
CA GLN A 53 3.64 -12.40 -1.73
C GLN A 53 4.70 -12.39 -0.62
N HIS A 54 5.41 -11.27 -0.43
CA HIS A 54 6.43 -11.12 0.61
C HIS A 54 5.88 -11.39 2.01
N LYS A 55 4.71 -10.83 2.34
CA LYS A 55 4.04 -11.10 3.62
C LYS A 55 3.76 -12.59 3.84
N LYS A 56 3.36 -13.31 2.80
CA LYS A 56 3.08 -14.76 2.88
C LYS A 56 4.36 -15.55 3.06
N SER A 57 5.39 -15.25 2.24
CA SER A 57 6.71 -15.86 2.36
C SER A 57 7.30 -15.64 3.74
N ASN A 58 7.26 -14.43 4.29
CA ASN A 58 7.77 -14.17 5.64
C ASN A 58 6.99 -14.95 6.72
N ALA A 59 5.66 -15.10 6.57
CA ALA A 59 4.85 -15.91 7.48
C ALA A 59 5.15 -17.42 7.37
N ASP A 60 5.40 -17.91 6.16
CA ASP A 60 5.74 -19.31 5.89
C ASP A 60 7.18 -19.63 6.32
N SER A 61 8.14 -18.71 6.12
CA SER A 61 9.53 -18.81 6.62
C SER A 61 9.56 -18.79 8.15
N LEU A 62 8.84 -17.87 8.81
CA LEU A 62 8.69 -17.84 10.28
C LEU A 62 8.10 -19.16 10.83
N LYS A 63 7.26 -19.82 10.03
CA LYS A 63 6.62 -21.09 10.40
C LYS A 63 7.48 -22.32 10.09
N SER A 64 8.43 -22.22 9.15
CA SER A 64 9.10 -23.40 8.57
C SER A 64 10.58 -23.55 8.92
N SER A 65 11.29 -22.55 9.45
CA SER A 65 12.75 -22.70 9.59
C SER A 65 13.46 -21.56 10.34
N GLY A 66 14.62 -21.72 11.01
CA GLY A 66 15.56 -22.83 11.09
C GLY A 66 16.64 -22.84 9.99
N ILE A 67 16.34 -22.25 8.83
CA ILE A 67 17.16 -22.18 7.63
C ILE A 67 17.39 -20.70 7.36
N ASP A 68 18.67 -20.34 7.32
CA ASP A 68 19.16 -19.01 7.00
C ASP A 68 18.95 -18.77 5.50
N GLU A 69 17.86 -18.09 5.14
CA GLU A 69 17.64 -17.62 3.78
C GLU A 69 18.53 -16.39 3.53
N GLU A 70 19.26 -16.39 2.40
CA GLU A 70 20.07 -15.26 1.98
C GLU A 70 19.18 -14.02 1.75
N TYR A 71 19.19 -13.10 2.71
CA TYR A 71 18.42 -11.87 2.67
C TYR A 71 19.04 -10.89 1.66
N GLY A 72 18.49 -10.85 0.46
CA GLY A 72 18.94 -9.92 -0.59
C GLY A 72 18.36 -8.51 -0.43
N GLU A 73 18.97 -7.54 -1.11
CA GLU A 73 18.53 -6.13 -1.13
C GLU A 73 17.04 -5.95 -1.49
N LYS A 74 16.51 -6.85 -2.33
CA LYS A 74 15.09 -6.90 -2.67
C LYS A 74 14.19 -7.16 -1.45
N GLU A 75 14.56 -8.10 -0.59
CA GLU A 75 13.76 -8.46 0.58
C GLU A 75 13.81 -7.35 1.63
N THR A 76 14.99 -6.75 1.83
CA THR A 76 15.15 -5.55 2.67
C THR A 76 14.26 -4.40 2.19
N LEU A 77 14.26 -4.12 0.88
CA LEU A 77 13.42 -3.06 0.33
C LEU A 77 11.91 -3.37 0.52
N LEU A 78 11.51 -4.63 0.38
CA LEU A 78 10.12 -5.04 0.59
C LEU A 78 9.69 -4.90 2.06
N ASP A 79 10.59 -5.16 3.01
CA ASP A 79 10.35 -4.92 4.44
C ASP A 79 10.20 -3.44 4.77
N GLU A 80 11.06 -2.58 4.22
CA GLU A 80 10.96 -1.14 4.39
C GLU A 80 9.62 -0.60 3.85
N ILE A 81 9.23 -1.03 2.64
CA ILE A 81 7.94 -0.66 2.04
C ILE A 81 6.79 -1.15 2.92
N LEU A 82 6.87 -2.39 3.44
CA LEU A 82 5.83 -2.95 4.30
C LEU A 82 5.69 -2.14 5.60
N SER A 83 6.80 -1.80 6.25
CA SER A 83 6.84 -0.97 7.45
C SER A 83 6.18 0.40 7.22
N LEU A 84 6.49 1.05 6.10
CA LEU A 84 5.88 2.33 5.73
C LEU A 84 4.36 2.22 5.52
N VAL A 85 3.89 1.14 4.88
CA VAL A 85 2.45 0.88 4.68
C VAL A 85 1.74 0.70 6.01
N GLU A 86 2.33 -0.06 6.94
CA GLU A 86 1.75 -0.26 8.27
C GLU A 86 1.67 1.04 9.06
N ASP A 87 2.71 1.87 9.00
CA ASP A 87 2.76 3.14 9.68
C ASP A 87 1.73 4.12 9.12
N GLU A 88 1.53 4.15 7.80
CA GLU A 88 0.46 4.92 7.17
C GLU A 88 -0.93 4.49 7.70
N GLU A 89 -1.17 3.18 7.79
CA GLU A 89 -2.42 2.64 8.33
C GLU A 89 -2.60 2.96 9.82
N LYS A 90 -1.53 2.91 10.62
CA LYS A 90 -1.56 3.34 12.04
C LYS A 90 -1.93 4.83 12.14
N GLN A 91 -1.36 5.69 11.30
CA GLN A 91 -1.67 7.12 11.29
C GLN A 91 -3.13 7.38 10.87
N LYS A 92 -3.63 6.73 9.81
CA LYS A 92 -5.03 6.82 9.40
C LYS A 92 -5.97 6.40 10.53
N LYS A 93 -5.68 5.29 11.23
CA LYS A 93 -6.46 4.84 12.40
C LYS A 93 -6.43 5.86 13.55
N LYS A 94 -5.27 6.43 13.88
CA LYS A 94 -5.14 7.49 14.89
C LYS A 94 -5.98 8.73 14.52
N ASN A 95 -5.92 9.16 13.27
CA ASN A 95 -6.68 10.32 12.79
C ASN A 95 -8.19 10.08 12.86
N ARG A 96 -8.66 8.90 12.43
CA ARG A 96 -10.09 8.50 12.56
C ARG A 96 -10.56 8.50 14.02
N LYS A 97 -9.73 8.01 14.96
CA LYS A 97 -10.04 8.04 16.40
C LYS A 97 -10.11 9.47 16.94
N ARG A 98 -9.18 10.36 16.55
CA ARG A 98 -9.19 11.77 16.93
C ARG A 98 -10.45 12.48 16.44
N LYS A 99 -10.81 12.32 15.16
CA LYS A 99 -12.02 12.91 14.56
C LYS A 99 -13.30 12.45 15.28
N ARG A 100 -13.39 11.16 15.63
CA ARG A 100 -14.50 10.61 16.43
C ARG A 100 -14.58 11.22 17.83
N LYS A 101 -13.45 11.36 18.53
CA LYS A 101 -13.41 12.00 19.86
C LYS A 101 -13.84 13.47 19.80
N GLN A 102 -13.34 14.21 18.82
CA GLN A 102 -13.69 15.62 18.64
C GLN A 102 -15.18 15.80 18.35
N LYS A 103 -15.77 14.93 17.53
CA LYS A 103 -17.23 14.94 17.27
C LYS A 103 -18.03 14.73 18.55
N LYS A 104 -17.68 13.72 19.36
CA LYS A 104 -18.35 13.45 20.65
C LYS A 104 -18.21 14.59 21.65
N ILE A 105 -17.05 15.26 21.67
CA ILE A 105 -16.84 16.44 22.53
C ILE A 105 -17.71 17.61 22.05
N GLY A 106 -17.81 17.84 20.73
CA GLY A 106 -18.70 18.83 20.15
C GLY A 106 -20.17 18.56 20.47
N GLU A 107 -20.64 17.33 20.25
CA GLU A 107 -22.01 16.90 20.56
C GLU A 107 -22.34 17.12 22.05
N LYS A 108 -21.46 16.73 22.98
CA LYS A 108 -21.65 16.96 24.42
C LYS A 108 -21.63 18.44 24.82
N LYS A 109 -20.85 19.29 24.16
CA LYS A 109 -20.85 20.74 24.42
C LYS A 109 -22.16 21.36 23.99
N LEU A 110 -22.63 20.99 22.80
CA LEU A 110 -23.87 21.50 22.22
C LEU A 110 -25.08 21.06 23.04
N GLU A 111 -25.10 19.81 23.52
CA GLU A 111 -26.08 19.32 24.49
C GLU A 111 -26.07 20.15 25.77
N LYS A 112 -24.90 20.44 26.36
CA LYS A 112 -24.82 21.28 27.56
C LYS A 112 -25.28 22.72 27.36
N GLU A 113 -25.09 23.30 26.17
CA GLU A 113 -25.57 24.63 25.85
C GLU A 113 -27.10 24.67 25.72
N GLN A 114 -27.72 23.61 25.18
CA GLN A 114 -29.18 23.52 25.09
C GLN A 114 -29.88 23.44 26.44
N TRP A 115 -29.27 22.82 27.45
CA TRP A 115 -29.84 22.72 28.81
C TRP A 115 -29.61 23.95 29.69
N LYS A 116 -28.95 24.99 29.15
CA LYS A 116 -28.66 26.26 29.83
C LYS A 116 -29.67 27.36 29.53
N THR A 117 -30.60 27.11 28.60
CA THR A 117 -31.74 27.97 28.26
C THR A 117 -32.97 27.46 28.98
#